data_AF-A0A2S9VCU8-F1
#
_entry.id   AF-A0A2S9VCU8-F1
#
_cell.length_a   1.000
_cell.length_b   1.000
_cell.length_c   1.000
_cell.angle_alpha   90.00
_cell.angle_beta   90.00
_cell.angle_gamma   90.00
#
_symmetry.space_group_name_H-M   'P 1'
#
loop_
_entity.id
_entity.type
_entity.pdbx_description
1 polymer ?
#
loop_
_entity_poly.entity_id
_entity_poly.type
_entity_poly.pdbx_seq_one_letter_code
_entity_poly.pdbx_strand_id
1 'polypeptide(L)' 'MSRFSQLMQKGQRKVNYRQRQGRLLMTLSDDQHKAIARLIQQWLDDSADQPAASAAKKKPHR' A
#
# COMPACT_ATOMS: atom_id res chain seq x y z
N MET A 1 -4.94 6.74 -14.19
CA MET A 1 -4.66 5.53 -13.38
C MET A 1 -3.77 5.91 -12.21
N SER A 2 -4.17 5.64 -10.96
CA SER A 2 -3.36 6.02 -9.78
C SER A 2 -2.13 5.12 -9.59
N ARG A 3 -1.10 5.59 -8.89
CA ARG A 3 0.11 4.80 -8.56
C ARG A 3 -0.22 3.55 -7.75
N PHE A 4 -1.23 3.63 -6.88
CA PHE A 4 -1.74 2.48 -6.13
C PHE A 4 -2.29 1.39 -7.06
N SER A 5 -3.04 1.80 -8.10
CA SER A 5 -3.56 0.86 -9.09
C SER A 5 -2.45 0.12 -9.84
N GLN A 6 -1.33 0.79 -10.14
CA GLN A 6 -0.17 0.16 -10.78
C GLN A 6 0.53 -0.83 -9.85
N LEU A 7 0.68 -0.48 -8.56
CA LEU A 7 1.24 -1.37 -7.55
C LEU A 7 0.40 -2.64 -7.39
N MET A 8 -0.92 -2.48 -7.27
CA MET A 8 -1.87 -3.59 -7.17
C MET A 8 -1.81 -4.49 -8.42
N GLN A 9 -1.79 -3.90 -9.61
CA GLN A 9 -1.69 -4.66 -10.85
C GLN A 9 -0.38 -5.44 -10.95
N LYS A 10 0.74 -4.87 -10.47
CA LYS A 10 2.05 -5.52 -10.44
C LYS A 10 2.10 -6.65 -9.39
N GLY A 11 1.47 -6.46 -8.23
CA GLY A 11 1.31 -7.49 -7.20
C GLY A 11 0.47 -8.66 -7.70
N GLN A 12 -0.70 -8.37 -8.29
CA GLN A 12 -1.61 -9.39 -8.84
C GLN A 12 -0.94 -10.26 -9.92
N ARG A 13 -0.11 -9.67 -10.79
CA ARG A 13 0.66 -10.41 -11.80
C ARG A 13 1.66 -11.39 -11.19
N LYS A 14 2.31 -11.05 -10.06
CA LYS A 14 3.31 -11.91 -9.43
C LYS A 14 2.71 -13.17 -8.80
N VAL A 15 1.49 -13.08 -8.27
CA VAL A 15 0.82 -14.19 -7.58
C VAL A 15 -0.18 -14.94 -8.46
N ASN A 16 -0.14 -14.70 -9.78
CA ASN A 16 -1.05 -15.28 -10.77
C ASN A 16 -2.54 -15.17 -10.35
N TYR A 17 -2.89 -13.98 -9.86
CA TYR A 17 -4.18 -13.71 -9.23
C TYR A 17 -5.33 -13.86 -10.24
N ARG A 18 -6.17 -14.89 -10.08
CA ARG A 18 -7.39 -15.05 -10.88
C ARG A 18 -8.44 -14.04 -10.44
N GLN A 19 -8.79 -13.12 -11.32
CA GLN A 19 -9.65 -11.97 -11.04
C GLN A 19 -11.00 -12.33 -10.36
N ARG A 20 -11.64 -13.43 -10.78
CA ARG A 20 -12.89 -13.94 -10.15
C ARG A 20 -12.70 -14.39 -8.72
N GLN A 21 -11.67 -15.21 -8.48
CA GLN A 21 -11.35 -15.74 -7.14
C GLN A 21 -10.90 -14.61 -6.22
N GLY A 22 -10.18 -13.65 -6.80
CA GLY A 22 -9.77 -12.45 -6.12
C GLY A 22 -10.90 -11.53 -5.69
N ARG A 23 -11.87 -11.32 -6.57
CA ARG A 23 -13.06 -10.54 -6.25
C ARG A 23 -13.90 -11.21 -5.17
N LEU A 24 -14.01 -12.55 -5.21
CA LEU A 24 -14.68 -13.33 -4.16
C LEU A 24 -13.95 -13.22 -2.82
N LEU A 25 -12.63 -13.40 -2.81
CA LEU A 25 -11.81 -13.23 -1.62
C LEU A 25 -11.97 -11.82 -1.06
N MET A 26 -11.98 -10.81 -1.94
CA MET A 26 -12.20 -9.41 -1.54
C MET A 26 -13.55 -9.19 -0.89
N THR A 27 -14.62 -9.74 -1.44
CA THR A 27 -15.98 -9.61 -0.87
C THR A 27 -16.13 -10.36 0.45
N LEU A 28 -15.44 -11.50 0.62
CA LEU A 28 -15.51 -12.29 1.85
C LEU A 28 -14.70 -11.65 3.00
N SER A 29 -13.73 -10.80 2.68
CA SER A 29 -12.86 -10.14 3.65
C SER A 29 -13.12 -8.62 3.74
N ASP A 30 -14.32 -8.17 3.39
CA ASP A 30 -14.68 -6.74 3.33
C ASP A 30 -14.44 -6.01 4.67
N ASP A 31 -14.77 -6.65 5.79
CA ASP A 31 -14.53 -6.08 7.12
C ASP A 31 -13.04 -6.00 7.48
N GLN A 32 -12.25 -7.00 7.07
CA GLN A 32 -10.80 -6.95 7.24
C GLN A 32 -10.17 -5.86 6.38
N HIS A 33 -10.68 -5.65 5.16
CA HIS A 33 -10.22 -4.56 4.30
C HIS A 33 -10.51 -3.19 4.90
N LYS A 34 -11.69 -2.98 5.51
CA LYS A 34 -12.00 -1.74 6.24
C LYS A 34 -11.07 -1.54 7.44
N ALA A 35 -10.80 -2.59 8.20
CA ALA A 35 -9.88 -2.53 9.33
C ALA A 35 -8.44 -2.17 8.89
N ILE A 36 -7.94 -2.82 7.84
CA ILE A 36 -6.62 -2.53 7.25
C ILE A 36 -6.57 -1.09 6.72
N ALA A 37 -7.62 -0.64 6.03
CA ALA A 37 -7.67 0.73 5.51
C ALA A 37 -7.65 1.78 6.62
N ARG A 38 -8.41 1.58 7.71
CA ARG A 38 -8.39 2.45 8.89
C ARG A 38 -7.01 2.49 9.55
N LEU A 39 -6.35 1.35 9.67
CA LEU A 39 -5.00 1.25 10.24
C LEU A 39 -3.97 2.02 9.40
N ILE A 40 -4.01 1.87 8.07
CA ILE A 40 -3.14 2.61 7.15
C ILE A 40 -3.41 4.11 7.24
N GLN A 41 -4.69 4.50 7.31
CA GLN A 41 -5.06 5.91 7.45
C GLN A 41 -4.50 6.50 8.74
N GLN A 42 -4.67 5.80 9.88
CA GLN A 42 -4.08 6.21 11.15
C GLN A 42 -2.56 6.38 11.07
N TRP A 43 -1.84 5.45 10.42
CA TRP A 43 -0.40 5.59 10.23
C TRP A 43 0.01 6.77 9.35
N LEU A 44 -0.78 7.09 8.33
CA LEU A 44 -0.52 8.24 7.46
C LEU A 44 -0.75 9.55 8.21
N ASP A 45 -1.80 9.62 9.03
CA ASP A 45 -2.12 10.78 9.86
C ASP A 45 -1.02 10.98 10.93
N ASP A 46 -0.58 9.91 11.59
CA ASP A 46 0.53 9.94 12.57
C ASP A 46 1.88 10.29 11.92
N SER A 47 2.09 9.90 10.65
CA SER A 47 3.32 10.20 9.90
C SER A 47 3.32 11.62 9.31
N ALA A 48 2.16 12.22 9.09
CA ALA A 48 2.03 13.60 8.62
C ALA A 48 2.49 14.62 9.68
N ASP A 49 2.47 14.23 10.96
CA ASP A 49 2.96 15.02 12.08
C ASP A 49 4.47 14.84 12.35
N GLN A 50 5.16 13.94 11.63
CA GLN A 50 6.62 13.93 11.59
C GLN A 50 7.13 14.85 10.46
N PRO A 51 7.71 16.03 10.76
CA PRO A 51 8.43 16.76 9.75
C PRO A 51 9.61 15.90 9.31
N ALA A 52 9.85 15.86 8.00
CA ALA A 52 10.90 15.10 7.34
C ALA A 52 12.31 15.40 7.91
N ALA A 53 12.65 14.81 9.06
CA ALA A 53 13.93 14.94 9.72
C ALA A 53 14.77 13.69 9.47
N SER A 54 15.17 13.50 8.22
CA SER A 54 16.47 12.92 7.87
C SER A 54 16.61 12.86 6.36
N ALA A 55 16.96 14.02 5.79
CA ALA A 55 17.63 14.10 4.51
C ALA A 55 18.75 13.06 4.46
N ALA A 56 18.58 12.05 3.62
CA ALA A 56 19.62 11.09 3.28
C ALA A 56 20.76 11.84 2.58
N LYS A 57 21.74 12.31 3.37
CA LYS A 57 23.03 12.77 2.87
C LYS A 57 23.73 11.60 2.17
N LYS A 58 23.56 11.50 0.85
CA LYS A 58 24.45 10.68 0.01
C LYS A 58 25.82 11.36 0.00
N LYS A 59 26.80 10.75 0.68
CA LYS A 59 28.22 11.12 0.54
C LYS A 59 28.67 10.86 -0.90
N PRO A 60 29.38 11.78 -1.57
CA PRO A 60 30.03 11.48 -2.84
C PRO A 60 31.27 10.62 -2.56
N HIS A 61 31.40 9.49 -3.25
CA HIS A 61 32.63 8.71 -3.28
C HIS A 61 33.58 9.41 -4.24
N ARG A 62 34.67 9.95 -3.70
CA ARG A 62 35.86 10.35 -4.45
C ARG A 62 36.73 9.12 -4.69
#